data_AF-A0A2E7DKU6-F1
#
_entry.id   AF-A0A2E7DKU6-F1
#
_cell.length_a   1.000
_cell.length_b   1.000
_cell.length_c   1.000
_cell.angle_alpha   90.00
_cell.angle_beta   90.00
_cell.angle_gamma   90.00
#
_symmetry.space_group_name_H-M   'P 1'
#
loop_
_entity.id
_entity.type
_entity.pdbx_description
1 polymer ?
#
loop_
_entity_poly.entity_id
_entity_poly.type
_entity_poly.pdbx_seq_one_letter_code
_entity_poly.pdbx_strand_id
1 'polypeptide(L)'
;MERSIDHENGDNPYTYVPPSCLKAISGYSSIILPAGFIDELPIGLLFFADASFISIACDYEKRALARRPPKFLPTNEYLKEA
;
A
#
# COMPACT_ATOMS: atom_id res chain seq x y z
N MET A 1 -2.97 11.17 23.14
CA MET A 1 -3.55 10.98 21.80
C MET A 1 -2.45 11.32 20.81
N GLU A 2 -2.10 10.38 19.93
CA GLU A 2 -1.01 10.46 18.93
C GLU A 2 0.43 10.58 19.48
N ARG A 3 1.01 9.47 19.93
CA ARG A 3 2.46 9.27 19.97
C ARG A 3 2.78 7.84 19.60
N SER A 4 2.65 7.51 18.31
CA SER A 4 3.10 6.23 17.75
C SER A 4 4.45 6.34 17.04
N ILE A 5 5.08 7.52 17.07
CA ILE A 5 6.40 7.76 16.48
C ILE A 5 7.24 8.44 17.57
N ASP A 6 7.80 7.64 18.46
CA ASP A 6 8.84 8.09 19.38
C ASP A 6 9.97 7.04 19.37
N HIS A 7 11.21 7.47 19.55
CA HIS A 7 12.39 6.63 19.36
C HIS A 7 12.59 5.61 20.51
N GLU A 8 11.84 5.75 21.61
CA GLU A 8 12.02 4.93 22.82
C GLU A 8 10.94 3.83 22.93
N ASN A 9 9.72 4.08 22.44
CA ASN A 9 8.54 3.24 22.62
C ASN A 9 7.66 3.13 21.35
N GLY A 10 8.07 3.73 20.22
CA GLY A 10 7.31 3.79 18.97
C GLY A 10 7.18 2.48 18.20
N ASP A 11 8.00 1.49 18.53
CA ASP A 11 8.04 0.19 17.83
C ASP A 11 7.42 -0.96 18.65
N ASN A 12 6.53 -0.66 19.59
CA ASN A 12 5.83 -1.71 20.34
C ASN A 12 4.81 -2.45 19.45
N PRO A 13 5.04 -3.74 19.09
CA PRO A 13 4.19 -4.47 18.17
C PRO A 13 2.77 -4.72 18.71
N TYR A 14 2.58 -4.63 20.04
CA TYR A 14 1.29 -4.83 20.69
C TYR A 14 0.40 -3.58 20.71
N THR A 15 0.96 -2.41 20.41
CA THR A 15 0.23 -1.13 20.38
C THR A 15 0.37 -0.42 19.04
N TYR A 16 1.07 -1.04 18.08
CA TYR A 16 1.22 -0.53 16.73
C TYR A 16 -0.12 -0.53 15.98
N VAL A 17 -0.55 0.67 15.58
CA VAL A 17 -1.66 0.85 14.65
C VAL A 17 -1.06 1.18 13.29
N PRO A 18 -1.27 0.36 12.25
CA PRO A 18 -0.68 0.64 10.95
C PRO A 18 -1.28 1.92 10.36
N PRO A 19 -0.52 2.68 9.56
CA PRO A 19 -0.97 3.94 8.98
C PRO A 19 -2.23 3.78 8.11
N SER A 20 -2.44 2.60 7.51
CA SER A 20 -3.68 2.27 6.79
C SER A 20 -4.92 2.30 7.69
N CYS A 21 -4.81 1.82 8.93
CA CYS A 21 -5.90 1.89 9.92
C CYS A 21 -6.16 3.32 10.39
N LEU A 22 -5.11 4.09 10.69
CA LEU A 22 -5.25 5.49 11.09
C LEU A 22 -5.99 6.31 10.04
N LYS A 23 -5.65 6.09 8.77
CA LYS A 23 -6.33 6.73 7.64
C LYS A 23 -7.79 6.28 7.49
N ALA A 24 -8.07 4.99 7.68
CA ALA A 24 -9.43 4.48 7.60
C ALA A 24 -10.34 5.08 8.69
N ILE A 25 -9.80 5.33 9.88
CA ILE A 25 -10.55 5.88 11.03
C ILE A 25 -10.72 7.41 10.94
N SER A 26 -9.68 8.12 10.47
CA SER A 26 -9.63 9.58 10.51
C SER A 26 -10.45 10.29 9.43
N GLY A 27 -10.96 9.57 8.42
CA GLY A 27 -11.76 10.14 7.34
C GLY A 27 -10.95 10.91 6.28
N TYR A 28 -9.62 10.91 6.37
CA TYR A 28 -8.76 11.46 5.32
C TYR A 28 -8.82 10.63 4.04
N SER A 29 -8.63 11.29 2.90
CA SER A 29 -8.47 10.58 1.64
C SER A 29 -7.09 9.93 1.57
N SER A 30 -7.01 8.76 0.92
CA SER A 30 -5.73 8.12 0.63
C SER A 30 -5.84 7.17 -0.55
N ILE A 31 -4.71 6.96 -1.21
CA ILE A 31 -4.53 6.04 -2.32
C ILE A 31 -3.21 5.30 -2.12
N ILE A 32 -3.14 4.05 -2.61
CA ILE A 32 -1.91 3.27 -2.65
C ILE A 32 -1.53 3.10 -4.12
N LEU A 33 -0.30 3.44 -4.46
CA LEU A 33 0.24 3.29 -5.82
C LEU A 33 1.38 2.27 -5.84
N PRO A 34 1.59 1.55 -6.96
CA PRO A 34 2.71 0.62 -7.08
C PRO A 34 4.06 1.33 -6.89
N ALA A 35 4.95 0.74 -6.11
CA ALA A 35 6.30 1.25 -5.86
C ALA A 35 7.40 0.33 -6.40
N GLY A 36 7.07 -0.93 -6.66
CA GLY A 36 8.03 -1.90 -7.22
C GLY A 36 7.73 -3.31 -6.74
N PHE A 37 8.76 -4.12 -6.69
CA PHE A 37 8.68 -5.53 -6.30
C PHE A 37 9.84 -5.93 -5.39
N ILE A 38 9.55 -6.78 -4.40
CA ILE A 38 10.54 -7.52 -3.61
C ILE A 38 10.24 -9.00 -3.85
N ASP A 39 11.20 -9.77 -4.33
CA ASP A 39 11.03 -11.21 -4.61
C ASP A 39 9.76 -11.55 -5.41
N GLU A 40 9.49 -10.78 -6.47
CA GLU A 40 8.28 -10.87 -7.32
C GLU A 40 6.96 -10.45 -6.66
N LEU A 41 6.95 -10.08 -5.38
CA LEU A 41 5.79 -9.56 -4.67
C LEU A 41 5.68 -8.03 -4.83
N PRO A 42 4.52 -7.50 -5.27
CA PRO A 42 4.34 -6.08 -5.44
C PRO A 42 4.34 -5.36 -4.10
N ILE A 43 5.04 -4.23 -4.03
CA ILE A 43 5.00 -3.30 -2.91
C ILE A 43 4.35 -1.98 -3.35
N GLY A 44 3.72 -1.30 -2.39
CA GLY A 44 2.98 -0.06 -2.63
C GLY A 44 3.46 1.11 -1.78
N LEU A 45 3.26 2.32 -2.30
CA LEU A 45 3.46 3.58 -1.60
C LEU A 45 2.10 4.20 -1.28
N LEU A 46 1.89 4.53 0.00
CA LEU A 46 0.65 5.14 0.51
C LEU A 46 0.77 6.66 0.47
N PHE A 47 -0.16 7.33 -0.19
CA PHE A 47 -0.35 8.79 -0.13
C PHE A 47 -1.66 9.09 0.59
N PHE A 48 -1.62 10.00 1.56
CA PHE A 48 -2.81 10.45 2.29
C PHE A 48 -2.70 11.96 2.58
N ALA A 49 -3.81 12.67 2.43
CA ALA A 49 -3.94 14.07 2.79
C ALA A 49 -5.43 14.44 2.83
N ASP A 50 -5.72 15.70 3.10
CA ASP A 50 -6.98 16.31 2.70
C ASP A 50 -7.15 16.25 1.17
N ALA A 51 -8.36 16.47 0.65
CA ALA A 51 -8.84 15.98 -0.66
C ALA A 51 -8.03 16.38 -1.92
N SER A 52 -6.94 17.14 -1.79
CA SER A 52 -6.23 17.83 -2.87
C SER A 52 -4.98 17.14 -3.42
N PHE A 53 -4.66 15.90 -3.02
CA PHE A 53 -3.37 15.27 -3.37
C PHE A 53 -3.37 14.37 -4.62
N ILE A 54 -4.50 14.22 -5.34
CA ILE A 54 -4.62 13.29 -6.48
C ILE A 54 -3.66 13.62 -7.64
N SER A 55 -3.35 14.90 -7.87
CA SER A 55 -2.42 15.32 -8.92
C SER A 55 -1.01 14.80 -8.67
N ILE A 56 -0.55 14.86 -7.42
CA ILE A 56 0.75 14.34 -6.98
C ILE A 56 0.80 12.83 -7.18
N ALA A 57 -0.29 12.14 -6.80
CA ALA A 57 -0.41 10.70 -6.97
C ALA A 57 -0.33 10.31 -8.46
N CYS A 58 -1.05 11.01 -9.34
CA CYS A 58 -0.99 10.77 -10.79
C CYS A 58 0.39 11.08 -11.39
N ASP A 59 1.05 12.14 -10.96
CA ASP A 59 2.39 12.49 -11.44
C ASP A 59 3.43 11.46 -10.99
N TYR A 60 3.32 10.95 -9.76
CA TYR A 60 4.13 9.84 -9.29
C TYR A 60 3.89 8.59 -10.16
N GLU A 61 2.64 8.18 -10.39
CA GLU A 61 2.32 6.98 -11.17
C GLU A 61 2.93 7.02 -12.58
N LYS A 62 2.79 8.17 -13.26
CA LYS A 62 3.31 8.39 -14.61
C LYS A 62 4.83 8.33 -14.70
N ARG A 63 5.54 8.71 -13.62
CA ARG A 63 7.02 8.68 -13.57
C ARG A 63 7.56 7.35 -13.08
N ALA A 64 6.89 6.75 -12.10
CA ALA A 64 7.33 5.51 -11.47
C ALA A 64 7.19 4.31 -12.41
N LEU A 65 6.08 4.24 -13.17
CA LEU A 65 5.78 3.13 -14.10
C LEU A 65 6.00 1.73 -13.46
N ALA A 66 5.82 1.63 -12.15
CA ALA A 66 6.24 0.47 -11.36
C ALA A 66 5.29 -0.73 -11.47
N ARG A 67 4.13 -0.57 -12.14
CA ARG A 67 3.14 -1.65 -12.29
C ARG A 67 3.60 -2.67 -13.33
N ARG A 68 3.72 -3.93 -12.91
CA ARG A 68 3.93 -5.09 -13.80
C ARG A 68 2.74 -6.04 -13.68
N PRO A 69 2.25 -6.64 -14.79
CA PRO A 69 1.24 -7.69 -14.70
C PRO A 69 1.77 -8.88 -13.87
N PRO A 70 0.91 -9.54 -13.07
CA PRO A 70 1.32 -10.73 -12.33
C PRO A 70 1.61 -11.89 -13.28
N LYS A 71 2.53 -12.78 -12.88
CA LYS A 71 2.69 -14.10 -13.51
C LYS A 71 1.66 -15.04 -12.89
N PHE A 72 0.71 -15.51 -13.69
CA PHE A 72 -0.25 -16.49 -13.22
C PHE A 72 0.43 -17.85 -13.01
N LEU A 73 0.03 -18.54 -11.95
CA LEU A 73 0.39 -19.94 -11.77
C LEU A 73 -0.19 -20.76 -12.93
N PRO A 74 0.48 -21.86 -13.35
CA PRO A 74 -0.08 -22.75 -14.35
C PRO A 74 -1.46 -23.23 -13.89
N THR A 75 -2.46 -23.09 -14.76
CA THR A 75 -3.81 -23.59 -14.50
C THR A 75 -3.73 -25.09 -14.24
N ASN A 76 -4.27 -25.52 -13.11
CA ASN A 76 -4.33 -26.93 -12.75
C ASN A 76 -5.23 -27.67 -13.77
N GLU A 77 -4.72 -28.68 -14.46
CA GLU A 77 -5.48 -29.48 -15.43
C GLU A 77 -6.75 -30.08 -14.80
N TYR A 78 -6.72 -30.36 -13.49
CA TYR A 78 -7.87 -30.87 -12.72
C TYR A 78 -9.08 -29.92 -12.61
N LEU A 79 -8.94 -28.64 -12.96
CA LEU A 79 -10.07 -27.68 -12.97
C LEU A 79 -10.75 -27.56 -14.34
N LYS A 80 -10.26 -28.26 -15.38
CA LYS A 80 -10.90 -28.29 -16.71
C LYS A 80 -11.97 -29.38 -16.85
N GLU A 81 -12.01 -30.33 -15.92
CA GLU A 81 -12.91 -31.50 -15.94
C GLU A 81 -14.07 -31.42 -14.94
N ALA A 82 -14.26 -30.28 -14.25
CA ALA A 82 -15.40 -30.00 -13.38
C ALA A 82 -16.37 -29.01 -14.06
#